data_AF-A0A7R8WGN3-F1
#
_entry.id   AF-A0A7R8WGN3-F1
#
_cell.length_a   1.000
_cell.length_b   1.000
_cell.length_c   1.000
_cell.angle_alpha   90.00
_cell.angle_beta   90.00
_cell.angle_gamma   90.00
#
_symmetry.space_group_name_H-M   'P 1'
#
loop_
_entity.id
_entity.type
_entity.pdbx_description
1 polymer ?
#
loop_
_entity_poly.entity_id
_entity_poly.type
_entity_poly.pdbx_seq_one_letter_code
_entity_poly.pdbx_strand_id
1 'polypeptide(L)'
;MIHNHRPQTINNLIVNISLNGWFGDSGRLNLTTQEDLDAYNDVLEWTSQMNLAGQILSRKGWLPSEEIMQELRRAAEVQCNDDGSAGFCDPGVAPCLFDIEADPCEKNNLLASDQGLCDPESGLECEEVAEMLRNRIGYFKENVMIPSVLDGTRRDPRANPDLHGGFWTNWMD
;
A
#
# COMPACT_ATOMS: atom_id res chain seq x y z
N MET A 1 -0.63 25.95 -9.36
CA MET A 1 -0.99 25.94 -10.80
C MET A 1 -1.93 24.77 -11.03
N ILE A 2 -2.88 24.95 -11.93
CA ILE A 2 -4.12 24.17 -12.07
C ILE A 2 -3.83 22.76 -12.58
N HIS A 3 -4.33 21.72 -11.92
CA HIS A 3 -4.59 20.43 -12.58
C HIS A 3 -6.03 19.98 -12.36
N ASN A 4 -6.69 19.76 -13.49
CA ASN A 4 -8.11 19.46 -13.65
C ASN A 4 -8.45 18.08 -13.09
N HIS A 5 -9.34 18.02 -12.11
CA HIS A 5 -9.99 16.78 -11.73
C HIS A 5 -11.19 16.55 -12.66
N ARG A 6 -11.14 15.50 -13.49
CA ARG A 6 -12.35 14.97 -14.11
C ARG A 6 -13.11 14.15 -13.05
N PRO A 7 -14.35 14.51 -12.69
CA PRO A 7 -15.17 13.63 -11.89
C PRO A 7 -15.54 12.39 -12.74
N GLN A 8 -15.19 11.20 -12.26
CA GLN A 8 -15.70 9.94 -12.80
C GLN A 8 -17.08 9.70 -12.18
N THR A 9 -18.11 9.72 -13.00
CA THR A 9 -19.50 9.50 -12.57
C THR A 9 -19.77 8.00 -12.50
N ILE A 10 -20.00 7.45 -11.30
CA ILE A 10 -20.64 6.16 -11.12
C ILE A 10 -21.88 6.39 -10.24
N ASN A 11 -23.07 6.18 -10.80
CA ASN A 11 -24.36 6.13 -10.11
C ASN A 11 -24.73 7.34 -9.22
N ASN A 12 -24.60 8.57 -9.74
CA ASN A 12 -25.12 9.80 -9.11
C ASN A 12 -24.64 10.10 -7.67
N LEU A 13 -23.60 9.41 -7.19
CA LEU A 13 -22.90 9.74 -5.95
C LEU A 13 -21.60 10.44 -6.33
N ILE A 14 -21.54 11.76 -6.12
CA ILE A 14 -20.28 12.49 -6.11
C ILE A 14 -19.59 12.13 -4.79
N VAL A 15 -18.85 11.03 -4.77
CA VAL A 15 -17.97 10.73 -3.64
C VAL A 15 -16.67 11.46 -3.91
N ASN A 16 -16.53 12.64 -3.32
CA ASN A 16 -15.27 13.37 -3.30
C ASN A 16 -14.37 12.71 -2.25
N ILE A 17 -13.79 11.55 -2.60
CA ILE A 17 -12.74 10.95 -1.77
C ILE A 17 -11.48 11.76 -2.03
N SER A 18 -11.30 12.82 -1.25
CA SER A 18 -9.99 13.43 -1.06
C SER A 18 -9.16 12.44 -0.26
N LEU A 19 -8.53 11.48 -0.96
CA LEU A 19 -7.42 10.73 -0.38
C LEU A 19 -6.34 11.78 -0.11
N ASN A 20 -6.10 12.10 1.16
CA ASN A 20 -5.02 12.99 1.60
C ASN A 20 -3.62 12.39 1.37
N GLY A 21 -3.50 11.34 0.54
CA GLY A 21 -2.28 10.58 0.31
C GLY A 21 -1.78 9.81 1.54
N TRP A 22 -2.53 9.79 2.63
CA TRP A 22 -2.09 9.17 3.87
C TRP A 22 -2.54 7.70 3.93
N PHE A 23 -1.61 6.79 3.67
CA PHE A 23 -1.81 5.34 3.73
C PHE A 23 -1.49 4.74 5.11
N GLY A 24 -1.35 5.61 6.13
CA GLY A 24 -0.82 5.29 7.44
C GLY A 24 0.63 5.77 7.58
N ASP A 25 1.09 5.87 8.82
CA ASP A 25 2.51 6.11 9.08
C ASP A 25 3.28 4.86 8.63
N SER A 26 4.30 5.05 7.79
CA SER A 26 5.03 3.93 7.19
C SER A 26 5.79 3.11 8.24
N GLY A 27 5.91 3.64 9.47
CA GLY A 27 6.82 3.14 10.50
C GLY A 27 8.29 3.31 10.11
N ARG A 28 8.55 4.00 8.99
CA ARG A 28 9.86 4.38 8.44
C ARG A 28 10.11 5.82 8.87
N LEU A 29 10.21 6.03 10.17
CA LEU A 29 10.79 7.26 10.67
C LEU A 29 12.26 7.21 10.27
N ASN A 30 12.72 8.25 9.58
CA ASN A 30 14.13 8.41 9.29
C ASN A 30 14.75 8.78 10.64
N LEU A 31 15.12 7.77 11.47
CA LEU A 31 15.60 7.88 12.86
C LEU A 31 16.97 8.58 12.96
N THR A 32 17.12 9.66 12.20
CA THR A 32 18.30 10.49 12.05
C THR A 32 18.28 11.64 13.06
N THR A 33 17.09 12.01 13.53
CA THR A 33 16.89 13.00 14.58
C THR A 33 16.35 12.33 15.84
N GLN A 34 16.67 12.91 17.01
CA GLN A 34 16.15 12.46 18.29
C GLN A 34 14.61 12.59 18.35
N GLU A 35 14.05 13.57 17.64
CA GLU A 35 12.61 13.82 17.58
C GLU A 35 11.86 12.67 16.87
N ASP A 36 12.45 12.11 15.81
CA ASP A 36 11.92 10.93 15.11
C ASP A 36 11.99 9.66 15.97
N LEU A 37 13.05 9.51 16.77
CA LEU A 37 13.18 8.43 17.75
C LEU A 37 12.13 8.54 18.86
N ASP A 38 11.88 9.74 19.35
CA ASP A 38 10.90 9.99 20.42
C ASP A 38 9.47 9.72 19.91
N ALA A 39 9.14 10.15 18.68
CA ALA A 39 7.85 9.84 18.04
C ALA A 39 7.64 8.33 17.81
N TYR A 40 8.70 7.62 17.41
CA TYR A 40 8.66 6.16 17.25
C TYR A 40 8.43 5.44 18.59
N ASN A 41 9.14 5.88 19.63
CA ASN A 41 9.04 5.32 20.96
C ASN A 41 7.66 5.58 21.58
N ASP A 42 7.07 6.76 21.38
CA ASP A 42 5.70 7.05 21.81
C ASP A 42 4.68 6.10 21.16
N VAL A 43 4.81 5.84 19.85
CA VAL A 43 3.91 4.90 19.15
C VAL A 43 4.13 3.47 19.62
N LEU A 44 5.37 3.02 19.80
CA LEU A 44 5.67 1.68 20.33
C LEU A 44 5.17 1.52 21.76
N GLU A 45 5.34 2.53 22.62
CA GLU A 45 4.91 2.51 24.01
C GLU A 45 3.38 2.42 24.09
N TRP A 46 2.66 3.26 23.34
CA TRP A 46 1.21 3.21 23.27
C TRP A 46 0.66 1.92 22.69
N THR A 47 1.23 1.43 21.57
CA THR A 47 0.74 0.23 20.88
C THR A 47 1.08 -1.06 21.62
N SER A 48 2.23 -1.14 22.30
CA SER A 48 2.65 -2.33 23.04
C SER A 48 2.05 -2.42 24.45
N GLN A 49 1.88 -1.28 25.14
CA GLN A 49 1.30 -1.26 26.49
C GLN A 49 -0.23 -1.42 26.46
N MET A 50 -0.93 -1.02 25.39
CA MET A 50 -2.39 -1.17 25.31
C MET A 50 -2.87 -2.41 24.56
N ASN A 51 -2.00 -3.09 23.79
CA ASN A 51 -2.37 -4.30 23.06
C ASN A 51 -2.02 -5.57 23.85
N LEU A 52 -3.05 -6.31 24.28
CA LEU A 52 -2.90 -7.58 24.99
C LEU A 52 -2.04 -8.60 24.23
N ALA A 53 -2.10 -8.61 22.89
CA ALA A 53 -1.26 -9.50 22.08
C ALA A 53 0.22 -9.15 22.23
N GLY A 54 0.59 -7.86 22.18
CA GLY A 54 1.96 -7.40 22.38
C GLY A 54 2.50 -7.78 23.76
N GLN A 55 1.70 -7.57 24.80
CA GLN A 55 2.07 -7.96 26.17
C GLN A 55 2.29 -9.48 26.32
N ILE A 56 1.42 -10.30 25.74
CA ILE A 56 1.54 -11.77 25.81
C ILE A 56 2.77 -12.25 25.05
N LEU A 57 3.00 -11.76 23.84
CA LEU A 57 4.16 -12.13 23.02
C LEU A 57 5.48 -11.72 23.69
N SER A 58 5.50 -10.54 24.31
CA SER A 58 6.64 -10.06 25.10
C SER A 58 6.93 -10.99 26.29
N ARG A 59 5.91 -11.32 27.10
CA ARG A 59 6.06 -12.24 28.26
C ARG A 59 6.52 -13.64 27.86
N LYS A 60 6.18 -14.09 26.65
CA LYS A 60 6.61 -15.38 26.10
C LYS A 60 8.01 -15.34 25.50
N GLY A 61 8.64 -14.16 25.40
CA GLY A 61 9.92 -13.98 24.74
C GLY A 61 9.85 -14.22 23.23
N TRP A 62 8.67 -14.04 22.62
CA TRP A 62 8.45 -14.25 21.19
C TRP A 62 8.57 -12.97 20.37
N LEU A 63 8.57 -11.81 21.03
CA LEU A 63 8.91 -10.56 20.34
C LEU A 63 10.44 -10.46 20.20
N PRO A 64 10.94 -10.14 18.99
CA PRO A 64 12.34 -9.77 18.82
C PRO A 64 12.68 -8.54 19.67
N SER A 65 13.96 -8.41 20.07
CA SER A 65 14.42 -7.20 20.75
C SER A 65 14.28 -5.99 19.83
N GLU A 66 14.31 -4.79 20.41
CA GLU A 66 14.29 -3.56 19.64
C GLU A 66 15.45 -3.51 18.62
N GLU A 67 16.65 -3.94 19.01
CA GLU A 67 17.78 -3.96 18.08
C GLU A 67 17.54 -4.90 16.90
N ILE A 68 16.98 -6.09 17.16
CA ILE A 68 16.63 -7.06 16.10
C ILE A 68 15.53 -6.48 15.21
N MET A 69 14.51 -5.83 15.78
CA MET A 69 13.45 -5.18 15.00
C MET A 69 14.00 -4.07 14.09
N GLN A 70 14.92 -3.25 14.60
CA GLN A 70 15.58 -2.21 13.82
C GLN A 70 16.47 -2.81 12.72
N GLU A 71 17.20 -3.88 13.02
CA GLU A 71 18.03 -4.58 12.03
C GLU A 71 17.19 -5.19 10.90
N LEU A 72 16.11 -5.91 11.23
CA LEU A 72 15.20 -6.48 10.24
C LEU A 72 14.58 -5.42 9.34
N ARG A 73 14.20 -4.27 9.91
CA ARG A 73 13.64 -3.15 9.16
C ARG A 73 14.67 -2.54 8.21
N ARG A 74 15.89 -2.27 8.69
CA ARG A 74 16.99 -1.75 7.86
C ARG A 74 17.36 -2.73 6.74
N ALA A 75 17.40 -4.03 7.04
CA ALA A 75 17.71 -5.06 6.05
C ALA A 75 16.63 -5.20 4.97
N ALA A 76 15.37 -4.90 5.29
CA ALA A 76 14.26 -4.91 4.34
C ALA A 76 14.07 -3.56 3.62
N GLU A 77 14.87 -2.54 3.93
CA GLU A 77 14.73 -1.21 3.37
C GLU A 77 15.32 -1.13 1.96
N VAL A 78 14.48 -0.78 0.99
CA VAL A 78 14.92 -0.44 -0.37
C VAL A 78 15.27 1.04 -0.42
N GLN A 79 16.54 1.35 -0.69
CA GLN A 79 17.01 2.73 -0.82
C GLN A 79 17.05 3.15 -2.29
N CYS A 80 16.12 4.01 -2.67
CA CYS A 80 16.02 4.55 -4.03
C CYS A 80 16.58 5.98 -4.06
N ASN A 81 17.47 6.27 -5.02
CA ASN A 81 17.95 7.63 -5.24
C ASN A 81 16.93 8.43 -6.05
N ASP A 82 16.52 9.61 -5.61
CA ASP A 82 15.71 10.53 -6.42
C ASP A 82 16.63 11.32 -7.37
N ASP A 83 17.06 10.65 -8.44
CA ASP A 83 17.82 11.26 -9.53
C ASP A 83 16.92 11.82 -10.65
N GLY A 84 15.59 11.73 -10.50
CA GLY A 84 14.62 12.20 -11.49
C GLY A 84 14.64 11.42 -12.81
N SER A 85 15.34 10.28 -12.86
CA SER A 85 15.52 9.45 -14.06
C SER A 85 14.48 8.35 -14.22
N ALA A 86 13.49 8.27 -13.31
CA ALA A 86 12.43 7.27 -13.37
C ALA A 86 11.71 7.35 -14.73
N GLY A 87 11.74 6.24 -15.46
CA GLY A 87 10.97 6.01 -16.66
C GLY A 87 9.50 6.30 -16.40
N PHE A 88 8.90 7.08 -17.31
CA PHE A 88 7.51 7.50 -17.16
C PHE A 88 6.58 6.28 -17.19
N CYS A 89 5.98 5.96 -16.04
CA CYS A 89 4.92 4.99 -15.89
C CYS A 89 3.66 5.71 -15.40
N ASP A 90 2.63 5.77 -16.23
CA ASP A 90 1.29 6.19 -15.83
C ASP A 90 0.32 5.00 -16.03
N PRO A 91 -0.06 4.29 -14.96
CA PRO A 91 -0.95 3.15 -15.05
C PRO A 91 -2.36 3.51 -15.53
N GLY A 92 -2.73 4.80 -15.56
CA GLY A 92 -3.97 5.28 -16.15
C GLY A 92 -3.93 5.41 -17.67
N VAL A 93 -2.72 5.43 -18.27
CA VAL A 93 -2.51 5.52 -19.73
C VAL A 93 -2.18 4.15 -20.32
N ALA A 94 -1.24 3.43 -19.70
CA ALA A 94 -0.79 2.13 -20.18
C ALA A 94 -0.27 1.27 -19.00
N PRO A 95 -0.30 -0.07 -19.11
CA PRO A 95 0.32 -0.93 -18.09
C PRO A 95 1.83 -0.69 -18.03
N CYS A 96 2.39 -0.90 -16.84
CA CYS A 96 3.84 -0.86 -16.61
C CYS A 96 4.32 -2.24 -16.21
N LEU A 97 5.56 -2.56 -16.57
CA LEU A 97 6.21 -3.81 -16.24
C LEU A 97 7.58 -3.51 -15.65
N PHE A 98 7.87 -4.08 -14.49
CA PHE A 98 9.12 -3.90 -13.78
C PHE A 98 9.62 -5.26 -13.31
N ASP A 99 10.94 -5.44 -13.35
CA ASP A 99 11.60 -6.54 -12.67
C ASP A 99 11.97 -6.08 -11.26
N ILE A 100 11.26 -6.58 -10.25
CA ILE A 100 11.45 -6.16 -8.85
C ILE A 100 12.78 -6.67 -8.29
N GLU A 101 13.35 -7.75 -8.83
CA GLU A 101 14.64 -8.26 -8.37
C GLU A 101 15.79 -7.40 -8.89
N ALA A 102 15.73 -6.99 -10.17
CA ALA A 102 16.75 -6.14 -10.79
C ALA A 102 16.53 -4.63 -10.56
N ASP A 103 15.28 -4.20 -10.44
CA ASP A 103 14.85 -2.81 -10.27
C ASP A 103 13.78 -2.67 -9.18
N PRO A 104 14.18 -2.81 -7.89
CA PRO A 104 13.26 -2.70 -6.76
C PRO A 104 12.69 -1.28 -6.57
N CYS A 105 13.21 -0.30 -7.31
CA CYS A 105 12.76 1.09 -7.29
C CYS A 105 11.77 1.42 -8.41
N GLU A 106 11.41 0.44 -9.24
CA GLU A 106 10.41 0.59 -10.32
C GLU A 106 10.70 1.79 -11.24
N LYS A 107 11.96 2.01 -11.55
CA LYS A 107 12.41 3.14 -12.38
C LYS A 107 12.37 2.81 -13.86
N ASN A 108 12.53 1.57 -14.25
CA ASN A 108 12.71 1.15 -15.63
C ASN A 108 11.48 0.37 -16.08
N ASN A 109 10.50 1.09 -16.65
CA ASN A 109 9.33 0.43 -17.23
C ASN A 109 9.75 -0.34 -18.49
N LEU A 110 9.83 -1.66 -18.37
CA LEU A 110 10.31 -2.57 -19.40
C LEU A 110 9.43 -2.52 -20.67
N LEU A 111 8.13 -2.26 -20.52
CA LEU A 111 7.20 -2.09 -21.65
C LEU A 111 7.40 -0.79 -22.43
N ALA A 112 8.00 0.22 -21.81
CA ALA A 112 8.32 1.49 -22.48
C ALA A 112 9.72 1.49 -23.11
N SER A 113 10.51 0.45 -22.85
CA SER A 113 11.87 0.31 -23.35
C SER A 113 11.90 -0.56 -24.61
N ASP A 114 12.82 -0.30 -25.54
CA ASP A 114 13.09 -1.17 -26.69
C ASP A 114 13.84 -2.46 -26.29
N GLN A 115 13.89 -2.78 -24.99
CA GLN A 115 14.50 -4.01 -24.49
C GLN A 115 13.50 -5.15 -24.75
N GLY A 116 13.63 -5.81 -25.90
CA GLY A 116 12.70 -6.87 -26.31
C GLY A 116 12.49 -7.95 -25.24
N LEU A 117 13.55 -8.34 -24.53
CA LEU A 117 13.52 -9.42 -23.54
C LEU A 117 13.32 -8.91 -22.11
N CYS A 118 12.32 -9.48 -21.42
CA CYS A 118 12.05 -9.23 -20.00
C CYS A 118 12.52 -10.36 -19.09
N ASP A 119 12.67 -11.57 -19.63
CA ASP A 119 13.29 -12.69 -18.93
C ASP A 119 14.37 -13.28 -19.85
N PRO A 120 15.63 -12.84 -19.69
CA PRO A 120 16.74 -13.36 -20.49
C PRO A 120 17.02 -14.85 -20.27
N GLU A 121 16.67 -15.40 -19.10
CA GLU A 121 16.92 -16.81 -18.79
C GLU A 121 15.93 -17.73 -19.51
N SER A 122 14.65 -17.34 -19.54
CA SER A 122 13.60 -18.07 -20.26
C SER A 122 13.49 -17.67 -21.73
N GLY A 123 14.09 -16.53 -22.13
CA GLY A 123 14.01 -15.99 -23.47
C GLY A 123 12.65 -15.36 -23.81
N LEU A 124 11.91 -14.90 -22.80
CA LEU A 124 10.58 -14.32 -23.00
C LEU A 124 10.65 -12.80 -23.25
N GLU A 125 9.86 -12.37 -24.23
CA GLU A 125 9.73 -10.96 -24.55
C GLU A 125 8.81 -10.24 -23.55
N CYS A 126 9.00 -8.93 -23.40
CA CYS A 126 8.25 -8.13 -22.44
C CYS A 126 6.73 -8.14 -22.65
N GLU A 127 6.26 -8.16 -23.90
CA GLU A 127 4.83 -8.23 -24.17
C GLU A 127 4.24 -9.60 -23.81
N GLU A 128 5.01 -10.69 -23.95
CA GLU A 128 4.57 -12.05 -23.56
C GLU A 128 4.38 -12.13 -22.05
N VAL A 129 5.37 -11.64 -21.28
CA VAL A 129 5.28 -11.56 -19.82
C VAL A 129 4.10 -10.68 -19.40
N ALA A 130 3.91 -9.53 -20.05
CA ALA A 130 2.78 -8.66 -19.77
C ALA A 130 1.43 -9.34 -20.06
N GLU A 131 1.31 -10.11 -21.14
CA GLU A 131 0.09 -10.86 -21.46
C GLU A 131 -0.19 -11.95 -20.40
N MET A 132 0.84 -12.68 -19.95
CA MET A 132 0.71 -13.66 -18.87
C MET A 132 0.15 -13.01 -17.59
N LEU A 133 0.68 -11.85 -17.21
CA LEU A 133 0.22 -11.10 -16.05
C LEU A 133 -1.20 -10.54 -16.24
N ARG A 134 -1.54 -10.04 -17.43
CA ARG A 134 -2.91 -9.59 -17.75
C ARG A 134 -3.92 -10.73 -17.61
N ASN A 135 -3.58 -11.92 -18.12
CA ASN A 135 -4.42 -13.11 -17.97
C ASN A 135 -4.60 -13.48 -16.49
N ARG A 136 -3.53 -13.39 -15.69
CA ARG A 136 -3.59 -13.64 -14.25
C ARG A 136 -4.47 -12.62 -13.51
N ILE A 137 -4.40 -11.34 -13.89
CA ILE A 137 -5.30 -10.30 -13.38
C ILE A 137 -6.75 -10.59 -13.77
N GLY A 138 -7.00 -11.01 -15.02
CA GLY A 138 -8.31 -11.42 -15.50
C GLY A 138 -8.91 -12.53 -14.64
N TYR A 139 -8.13 -13.58 -14.37
CA TYR A 139 -8.50 -14.64 -13.45
C TYR A 139 -8.90 -14.10 -12.06
N PHE A 140 -8.10 -13.20 -11.47
CA PHE A 140 -8.47 -12.62 -10.17
C PHE A 140 -9.74 -11.77 -10.25
N LYS A 141 -9.93 -10.97 -11.30
CA LYS A 141 -11.16 -10.18 -11.47
C LYS A 141 -12.43 -11.05 -11.50
N GLU A 142 -12.33 -12.24 -12.08
CA GLU A 142 -13.46 -13.18 -12.15
C GLU A 142 -13.68 -13.97 -10.84
N ASN A 143 -12.63 -14.20 -10.06
CA ASN A 143 -12.65 -15.13 -8.92
C ASN A 143 -12.53 -14.45 -7.55
N VAL A 144 -12.25 -13.14 -7.49
CA VAL A 144 -12.20 -12.38 -6.24
C VAL A 144 -13.61 -12.08 -5.76
N MET A 145 -13.86 -12.29 -4.47
CA MET A 145 -15.09 -11.88 -3.83
C MET A 145 -15.24 -10.36 -3.99
N ILE A 146 -16.36 -9.91 -4.56
CA ILE A 146 -16.68 -8.49 -4.70
C ILE A 146 -16.56 -7.84 -3.30
N PRO A 147 -15.74 -6.78 -3.15
CA PRO A 147 -15.66 -6.05 -1.89
C PRO A 147 -17.05 -5.66 -1.41
N SER A 148 -17.36 -5.95 -0.15
CA SER A 148 -18.66 -5.66 0.48
C SER A 148 -19.10 -4.19 0.39
N VAL A 149 -18.13 -3.29 0.20
CA VAL A 149 -18.34 -1.84 -0.04
C VAL A 149 -18.99 -1.56 -1.39
N LEU A 150 -18.73 -2.37 -2.43
CA LEU A 150 -19.26 -2.19 -3.78
C LEU A 150 -20.66 -2.81 -3.97
N ASP A 151 -21.08 -3.68 -3.05
CA ASP A 151 -22.41 -4.29 -3.04
C ASP A 151 -23.49 -3.26 -2.65
N GLY A 152 -23.13 -2.13 -2.01
CA GLY A 152 -24.07 -1.06 -1.61
C GLY A 152 -25.13 -1.48 -0.58
N THR A 153 -25.27 -2.78 -0.33
CA THR A 153 -26.32 -3.43 0.46
C THR A 153 -25.88 -3.76 1.89
N ARG A 154 -24.63 -3.49 2.26
CA ARG A 154 -24.03 -3.92 3.55
C ARG A 154 -23.63 -2.77 4.49
N ARG A 155 -24.15 -1.56 4.29
CA ARG A 155 -24.02 -0.52 5.32
C ARG A 155 -25.22 -0.68 6.27
N ASP A 156 -25.00 -1.26 7.45
CA ASP A 156 -26.03 -1.31 8.50
C ASP A 156 -26.46 0.13 8.80
N PRO A 157 -27.72 0.54 8.55
CA PRO A 157 -28.16 1.91 8.78
C PRO A 157 -27.98 2.35 10.25
N ARG A 158 -27.95 1.39 11.18
CA ARG A 158 -27.70 1.63 12.60
C ARG A 158 -26.26 2.02 12.89
N ALA A 159 -25.34 1.80 11.96
CA ALA A 159 -23.95 2.26 12.06
C ALA A 159 -23.80 3.77 11.83
N ASN A 160 -24.87 4.49 11.47
CA ASN A 160 -24.79 5.92 11.19
C ASN A 160 -24.41 6.70 12.47
N PRO A 161 -23.28 7.44 12.51
CA PRO A 161 -22.88 8.25 13.66
C PRO A 161 -23.90 9.31 14.09
N ASP A 162 -24.80 9.76 13.19
CA ASP A 162 -25.90 10.66 13.56
C ASP A 162 -26.82 10.04 14.62
N LEU A 163 -26.90 8.70 14.66
CA LEU A 163 -27.67 7.96 15.67
C LEU A 163 -26.91 7.80 17.00
N HIS A 164 -25.62 8.15 17.04
CA HIS A 164 -24.69 7.93 18.15
C HIS A 164 -23.99 9.22 18.59
N GLY A 165 -24.69 10.35 18.54
CA GLY A 165 -24.16 11.64 18.98
C GLY A 165 -22.98 12.16 18.16
N GLY A 166 -22.83 11.71 16.91
CA GLY A 166 -21.73 12.07 16.01
C GLY A 166 -20.47 11.21 16.16
N PHE A 167 -20.49 10.17 16.99
CA PHE A 167 -19.34 9.29 17.20
C PHE A 167 -19.46 7.97 16.42
N TRP A 168 -18.35 7.49 15.88
CA TRP A 168 -18.23 6.10 15.42
C TRP A 168 -18.06 5.20 16.65
N THR A 169 -19.08 4.40 16.95
CA THR A 169 -19.09 3.46 18.07
C THR A 169 -19.45 2.06 17.60
N ASN A 170 -19.29 1.05 18.45
CA ASN A 170 -20.00 -0.21 18.27
C ASN A 170 -21.50 0.08 18.48
N TRP A 171 -22.35 -0.30 17.51
CA TRP A 171 -23.80 -0.01 17.51
C TRP A 171 -24.67 -1.26 17.70
N MET A 172 -24.04 -2.41 18.01
CA MET A 172 -24.71 -3.69 18.25
C MET A 172 -24.62 -4.16 19.71
N ASP A 173 -24.43 -3.24 20.65
CA ASP A 173 -24.47 -3.48 22.09
C ASP A 173 -25.89 -3.37 22.70
#